data_AF-U6D2U7-F1
#
_entry.id   AF-U6D2U7-F1
#
_cell.length_a   1.000
_cell.length_b   1.000
_cell.length_c   1.000
_cell.angle_alpha   90.00
_cell.angle_beta   90.00
_cell.angle_gamma   90.00
#
_symmetry.space_group_name_H-M   'P 1'
#
loop_
_entity.id
_entity.type
_entity.pdbx_description
1 polymer ?
#
loop_
_entity_poly.entity_id
_entity_poly.type
_entity_poly.pdbx_seq_one_letter_code
_entity_poly.pdbx_strand_id
1 'polypeptide(L)'
;LRLIAMFLLLHFIVLIAIKDFPLTEGSTITPLCQKGYFPCGNLTKCLPRAFHCDGVDDCGNGADEDNCGDTSGWATIFGTVHGNANNVALTQECFLNQYPQPCDCKGTELECVNVGLKSVPRISNNTTLLSLKKNKIHSLPDKVFIKYTELKQIFLQHNCITHISRKAFFGLHNLQILYL
;
A
#
# COMPACT_ATOMS: atom_id res chain seq x y z
N LEU A 1 20.50 -34.65 -64.89
CA LEU A 1 21.04 -34.69 -63.51
C LEU A 1 21.73 -33.39 -63.06
N ARG A 2 22.54 -32.70 -63.90
CA ARG A 2 23.22 -31.45 -63.50
C ARG A 2 22.29 -30.27 -63.15
N LEU A 3 21.13 -30.13 -63.80
CA LEU A 3 20.15 -29.07 -63.47
C LEU A 3 19.41 -29.32 -62.14
N ILE A 4 19.16 -30.57 -61.78
CA ILE A 4 18.42 -30.91 -60.54
C ILE A 4 19.31 -30.64 -59.32
N ALA A 5 20.61 -30.90 -59.42
CA ALA A 5 21.58 -30.59 -58.38
C ALA A 5 21.74 -29.06 -58.15
N MET A 6 21.64 -28.24 -59.20
CA MET A 6 21.62 -26.78 -59.06
C MET A 6 20.36 -26.26 -58.37
N PHE A 7 19.22 -26.91 -58.59
CA PHE A 7 17.96 -26.52 -57.94
C PHE A 7 17.96 -26.87 -56.43
N LEU A 8 18.56 -28.02 -56.07
CA LEU A 8 18.74 -28.40 -54.67
C LEU A 8 19.78 -27.52 -53.94
N LEU A 9 20.86 -27.10 -54.61
CA LEU A 9 21.82 -26.12 -54.08
C LEU A 9 21.18 -24.75 -53.86
N LEU A 10 20.31 -24.28 -54.77
CA LEU A 10 19.56 -23.03 -54.60
C LEU A 10 18.55 -23.12 -53.43
N HIS A 11 17.84 -24.24 -53.27
CA HIS A 11 16.98 -24.47 -52.10
C HIS A 11 17.77 -24.52 -50.79
N PHE A 12 18.99 -25.07 -50.80
CA PHE A 12 19.85 -25.11 -49.62
C PHE A 12 20.42 -23.73 -49.26
N ILE A 13 20.69 -22.86 -50.24
CA ILE A 13 21.12 -21.47 -50.00
C ILE A 13 19.98 -20.62 -49.40
N VAL A 14 18.72 -20.85 -49.80
CA VAL A 14 17.55 -20.20 -49.18
C VAL A 14 17.40 -20.59 -47.71
N LEU A 15 17.77 -21.82 -47.33
CA LEU A 15 17.77 -22.27 -45.93
C LEU A 15 18.90 -21.64 -45.08
N ILE A 16 19.97 -21.12 -45.70
CA ILE A 16 21.13 -20.54 -44.99
C ILE A 16 21.07 -18.99 -44.96
N ALA A 17 20.34 -18.33 -45.86
CA ALA A 17 20.41 -16.89 -46.09
C ALA A 17 19.31 -16.02 -45.43
N ILE A 18 18.46 -16.54 -44.53
CA ILE A 18 17.66 -15.69 -43.63
C ILE A 18 17.74 -16.24 -42.22
N LYS A 19 18.97 -16.22 -41.72
CA LYS A 19 19.26 -16.35 -40.30
C LYS A 19 19.24 -14.96 -39.70
N ASP A 20 18.06 -14.34 -39.63
CA ASP A 20 17.77 -13.19 -38.76
C ASP A 20 16.34 -13.34 -38.23
N PHE A 21 16.24 -14.02 -37.09
CA PHE A 21 15.05 -13.98 -36.25
C PHE A 21 15.20 -12.71 -35.39
N PRO A 22 14.28 -11.75 -35.51
CA PRO A 22 13.38 -11.59 -34.39
C PRO A 22 11.94 -11.35 -34.83
N LEU A 23 11.04 -12.16 -34.27
CA LEU A 23 9.66 -11.87 -33.89
C LEU A 23 9.07 -10.57 -34.45
N THR A 24 8.40 -10.65 -35.59
CA THR A 24 7.28 -9.77 -35.90
C THR A 24 5.99 -10.51 -35.59
N GLU A 25 5.74 -10.73 -34.29
CA GLU A 25 4.36 -10.66 -33.82
C GLU A 25 4.00 -9.17 -33.73
N GLY A 26 2.76 -8.84 -34.08
CA GLY A 26 2.23 -7.47 -34.02
C GLY A 26 2.62 -6.81 -32.71
N SER A 27 3.58 -5.90 -32.81
CA SER A 27 4.11 -5.16 -31.67
C SER A 27 3.05 -4.14 -31.27
N THR A 28 2.13 -4.54 -30.40
CA THR A 28 1.60 -3.61 -29.42
C THR A 28 2.79 -3.22 -28.55
N ILE A 29 3.45 -2.13 -28.92
CA ILE A 29 4.39 -1.45 -28.03
C ILE A 29 3.55 -1.04 -26.83
N THR A 30 3.45 -1.90 -25.83
CA THR A 30 3.04 -1.50 -24.50
C THR A 30 4.18 -0.61 -24.02
N PRO A 31 3.99 0.71 -23.88
CA PRO A 31 5.05 1.56 -23.37
C PRO A 31 5.40 1.01 -21.99
N LEU A 32 6.66 0.63 -21.80
CA LEU A 32 7.12 -0.01 -20.58
C LEU A 32 7.21 1.07 -19.48
N CYS A 33 6.06 1.51 -18.99
CA CYS A 33 6.00 2.45 -17.89
C CYS A 33 6.53 1.77 -16.61
N GLN A 34 7.31 2.51 -15.84
CA GLN A 34 7.79 2.02 -14.54
C GLN A 34 6.58 1.65 -13.66
N LYS A 35 6.73 0.62 -12.83
CA LYS A 35 5.69 0.16 -11.92
C LYS A 35 5.10 1.33 -11.12
N GLY A 36 3.79 1.54 -11.23
CA GLY A 36 3.06 2.68 -10.65
C GLY A 36 2.61 3.74 -11.66
N TYR A 37 3.06 3.63 -12.91
CA TYR A 37 2.66 4.47 -14.03
C TYR A 37 1.92 3.65 -15.09
N PHE A 38 1.02 4.28 -15.83
CA PHE A 38 0.30 3.71 -16.95
C PHE A 38 0.57 4.50 -18.24
N PRO A 39 0.55 3.83 -19.40
CA PRO A 39 0.78 4.46 -20.68
C PRO A 39 -0.44 5.24 -21.15
N CYS A 40 -0.18 6.38 -21.77
CA CYS A 40 -1.16 7.24 -22.41
C CYS A 40 -1.59 6.68 -23.79
N GLY A 41 -2.16 5.47 -23.80
CA GLY A 41 -2.45 4.73 -25.03
C GLY A 41 -1.18 4.46 -25.85
N ASN A 42 -1.15 4.96 -27.09
CA ASN A 42 -0.01 4.83 -28.00
C ASN A 42 1.03 5.97 -27.85
N LEU A 43 0.86 6.87 -26.89
CA LEU A 43 1.84 7.92 -26.62
C LEU A 43 2.99 7.37 -25.77
N THR A 44 4.18 7.95 -25.94
CA THR A 44 5.35 7.68 -25.08
C THR A 44 5.24 8.31 -23.69
N LYS A 45 4.16 9.05 -23.43
CA LYS A 45 3.84 9.66 -22.13
C LYS A 45 3.36 8.57 -21.17
N CYS A 46 3.89 8.59 -19.95
CA CYS A 46 3.43 7.75 -18.85
C CYS A 46 2.90 8.65 -17.75
N LEU A 47 1.71 8.34 -17.25
CA LEU A 47 1.08 9.05 -16.15
C LEU A 47 1.06 8.16 -14.89
N PRO A 48 1.16 8.73 -13.68
CA PRO A 48 0.94 7.96 -12.45
C PRO A 48 -0.47 7.35 -12.43
N ARG A 49 -0.64 6.15 -11.87
CA ARG A 49 -1.95 5.44 -11.83
C ARG A 49 -3.11 6.25 -11.21
N ALA A 50 -2.84 7.33 -10.48
CA ALA A 50 -3.86 8.20 -9.90
C ALA A 50 -4.61 9.03 -10.96
N PHE A 51 -4.02 9.26 -12.12
CA PHE A 51 -4.58 10.03 -13.24
C PHE A 51 -5.33 9.14 -14.24
N HIS A 52 -5.69 7.92 -13.85
CA HIS A 52 -6.47 7.03 -14.71
C HIS A 52 -7.90 7.02 -14.19
N CYS A 53 -8.86 7.43 -15.01
CA CYS A 53 -10.27 7.56 -14.65
C CYS A 53 -10.51 8.54 -13.50
N ASP A 54 -9.86 9.70 -13.53
CA ASP A 54 -10.05 10.76 -12.53
C ASP A 54 -10.96 11.90 -13.01
N GLY A 55 -11.47 11.79 -14.25
CA GLY A 55 -12.38 12.75 -14.88
C GLY A 55 -11.67 13.92 -15.57
N VAL A 56 -10.34 13.87 -15.69
CA VAL A 56 -9.52 14.89 -16.35
C VAL A 56 -8.74 14.26 -17.50
N ASP A 57 -8.68 14.93 -18.65
CA ASP A 57 -7.80 14.51 -19.76
C ASP A 57 -6.37 15.02 -19.50
N ASP A 58 -5.63 14.28 -18.69
CA ASP A 58 -4.20 14.51 -18.43
C ASP A 58 -3.35 13.99 -19.58
N CYS A 59 -3.88 13.09 -20.39
CA CYS A 59 -3.19 12.51 -21.51
C CYS A 59 -3.12 13.44 -22.74
N GLY A 60 -4.12 14.31 -22.90
CA GLY A 60 -4.35 15.21 -24.03
C GLY A 60 -5.04 14.54 -25.23
N ASN A 61 -5.29 13.23 -25.13
CA ASN A 61 -6.01 12.44 -26.14
C ASN A 61 -7.17 11.64 -25.51
N GLY A 62 -7.47 11.82 -24.22
CA GLY A 62 -8.52 11.14 -23.47
C GLY A 62 -8.26 9.67 -23.12
N ALA A 63 -7.08 9.12 -23.44
CA ALA A 63 -6.81 7.69 -23.25
C ALA A 63 -6.77 7.24 -21.78
N ASP A 64 -6.54 8.17 -20.88
CA ASP A 64 -6.61 8.01 -19.43
C ASP A 64 -8.04 7.92 -18.88
N GLU A 65 -9.02 8.39 -19.65
CA GLU A 65 -10.45 8.40 -19.31
C GLU A 65 -11.27 7.39 -20.14
N ASP A 66 -10.60 6.65 -21.03
CA ASP A 66 -11.22 5.64 -21.88
C ASP A 66 -11.31 4.27 -21.19
N ASN A 67 -12.43 3.57 -21.41
CA ASN A 67 -12.66 2.20 -20.90
C ASN A 67 -12.54 2.06 -19.37
N CYS A 68 -12.93 3.12 -18.65
CA CYS A 68 -13.20 3.08 -17.21
C CYS A 68 -14.41 2.18 -16.96
N GLY A 69 -14.17 0.88 -16.75
CA GLY A 69 -15.23 -0.09 -16.51
C GLY A 69 -16.08 0.31 -15.31
N ASP A 70 -17.41 0.34 -15.49
CA ASP A 70 -18.39 0.53 -14.43
C ASP A 70 -18.29 -0.61 -13.41
N THR A 71 -17.45 -0.44 -12.40
CA THR A 71 -17.53 -1.18 -11.15
C THR A 71 -17.63 -0.17 -10.01
N SER A 72 -18.86 0.28 -9.81
CA SER A 72 -19.46 0.59 -8.50
C SER A 72 -18.54 1.25 -7.46
N GLY A 73 -18.49 2.58 -7.50
CA GLY A 73 -18.35 3.38 -6.28
C GLY A 73 -16.94 3.66 -5.77
N TRP A 74 -15.90 3.52 -6.59
CA TRP A 74 -14.55 3.92 -6.17
C TRP A 74 -14.12 5.30 -6.71
N ALA A 75 -14.52 5.70 -7.93
CA ALA A 75 -14.12 7.00 -8.51
C ALA A 75 -14.91 8.20 -7.95
N THR A 76 -16.20 8.04 -7.61
CA THR A 76 -17.04 9.12 -7.06
C THR A 76 -16.72 9.47 -5.60
N ILE A 77 -16.04 8.59 -4.85
CA ILE A 77 -15.59 8.90 -3.49
C ILE A 77 -14.37 9.85 -3.53
N PHE A 78 -13.47 9.70 -4.50
CA PHE A 78 -12.31 10.59 -4.62
C PHE A 78 -12.67 11.98 -5.18
N GLY A 79 -13.66 12.06 -6.07
CA GLY A 79 -14.13 13.35 -6.62
C GLY A 79 -14.96 14.21 -5.65
N THR A 80 -15.63 13.61 -4.66
CA THR A 80 -16.53 14.37 -3.76
C THR A 80 -15.82 14.87 -2.49
N VAL A 81 -14.59 14.43 -2.20
CA VAL A 81 -13.86 14.80 -0.97
C VAL A 81 -12.68 15.76 -1.24
N HIS A 82 -12.09 15.77 -2.42
CA HIS A 82 -10.97 16.67 -2.73
C HIS A 82 -11.38 17.82 -3.65
N GLY A 83 -11.96 18.84 -3.03
CA GLY A 83 -11.79 20.20 -3.55
C GLY A 83 -10.29 20.55 -3.60
N ASN A 84 -9.87 21.14 -4.73
CA ASN A 84 -8.61 21.85 -4.97
C ASN A 84 -7.31 21.13 -4.51
N ALA A 85 -6.60 20.53 -5.47
CA ALA A 85 -5.31 19.85 -5.34
C ALA A 85 -4.13 20.80 -5.02
N ASN A 86 -4.25 21.63 -3.99
CA ASN A 86 -3.17 22.51 -3.54
C ASN A 86 -2.75 22.30 -2.07
N ASN A 87 -3.34 21.35 -1.33
CA ASN A 87 -2.80 20.83 -0.06
C ASN A 87 -3.42 19.46 0.27
N VAL A 88 -2.93 18.38 -0.33
CA VAL A 88 -3.31 17.01 0.03
C VAL A 88 -2.59 16.64 1.33
N ALA A 89 -3.28 16.79 2.46
CA ALA A 89 -2.89 16.05 3.67
C ALA A 89 -3.28 14.58 3.43
N LEU A 90 -2.27 13.75 3.17
CA LEU A 90 -2.39 12.30 3.04
C LEU A 90 -3.14 11.76 4.27
N THR A 91 -4.45 11.49 4.16
CA THR A 91 -5.19 10.84 5.24
C THR A 91 -4.67 9.43 5.38
N GLN A 92 -3.77 9.22 6.33
CA GLN A 92 -3.20 7.91 6.65
C GLN A 92 -4.34 7.00 7.12
N GLU A 93 -4.85 6.16 6.22
CA GLU A 93 -5.91 5.21 6.54
C GLU A 93 -5.53 4.31 7.73
N CYS A 94 -6.52 3.92 8.53
CA CYS A 94 -6.33 3.01 9.65
C CYS A 94 -6.31 1.56 9.15
N PHE A 95 -5.23 0.83 9.45
CA PHE A 95 -5.05 -0.60 9.13
C PHE A 95 -5.36 -1.53 10.32
N LEU A 96 -6.01 -1.01 11.37
CA LEU A 96 -6.41 -1.77 12.55
C LEU A 96 -7.89 -2.15 12.47
N ASN A 97 -8.19 -3.43 12.69
CA ASN A 97 -9.57 -3.96 12.63
C ASN A 97 -10.28 -3.96 14.00
N GLN A 98 -9.55 -3.68 15.08
CA GLN A 98 -10.07 -3.71 16.45
C GLN A 98 -9.35 -2.67 17.31
N TYR A 99 -10.08 -1.65 17.76
CA TYR A 99 -9.64 -0.66 18.75
C TYR A 99 -10.86 0.12 19.31
N PRO A 100 -10.73 0.80 20.46
CA PRO A 100 -11.81 1.64 20.98
C PRO A 100 -12.08 2.85 20.07
N GLN A 101 -13.36 3.10 19.78
CA GLN A 101 -13.80 4.25 18.98
C GLN A 101 -13.30 5.63 19.45
N PRO A 102 -13.12 5.93 20.77
CA PRO A 102 -12.58 7.24 21.17
C PRO A 102 -11.08 7.39 20.91
N CYS A 103 -10.41 6.40 20.34
CA CYS A 103 -8.98 6.47 20.02
C CYS A 103 -8.78 6.82 18.54
N ASP A 104 -7.72 7.60 18.28
CA ASP A 104 -7.32 7.98 16.94
C ASP A 104 -6.37 6.92 16.37
N CYS A 105 -6.67 6.45 15.16
CA CYS A 105 -5.87 5.46 14.46
C CYS A 105 -5.29 6.04 13.17
N LYS A 106 -3.99 5.82 12.93
CA LYS A 106 -3.28 6.20 11.71
C LYS A 106 -2.36 5.06 11.30
N GLY A 107 -2.64 4.40 10.17
CA GLY A 107 -1.91 3.18 9.78
C GLY A 107 -2.04 2.09 10.84
N THR A 108 -0.92 1.73 11.49
CA THR A 108 -0.88 0.75 12.59
C THR A 108 -0.61 1.38 13.96
N GLU A 109 -0.69 2.71 14.04
CA GLU A 109 -0.46 3.49 15.24
C GLU A 109 -1.79 3.86 15.88
N LEU A 110 -1.88 3.70 17.20
CA LEU A 110 -3.10 3.94 17.97
C LEU A 110 -2.84 4.95 19.10
N GLU A 111 -3.57 6.07 19.05
CA GLU A 111 -3.54 7.14 20.04
C GLU A 111 -4.84 7.20 20.85
N CYS A 112 -4.76 6.79 22.10
CA CYS A 112 -5.85 6.79 23.07
C CYS A 112 -5.51 7.75 24.22
N VAL A 113 -5.51 9.07 23.96
CA VAL A 113 -5.05 10.06 24.95
C VAL A 113 -6.25 10.73 25.64
N ASN A 114 -6.25 10.80 26.97
CA ASN A 114 -7.30 11.48 27.75
C ASN A 114 -8.73 10.97 27.50
N VAL A 115 -8.85 9.66 27.27
CA VAL A 115 -10.15 8.99 27.02
C VAL A 115 -10.72 8.32 28.29
N GLY A 116 -10.01 8.43 29.42
CA GLY A 116 -10.47 7.93 30.71
C GLY A 116 -10.33 6.41 30.89
N LEU A 117 -9.45 5.77 30.12
CA LEU A 117 -9.21 4.33 30.22
C LEU A 117 -8.66 3.96 31.61
N LYS A 118 -9.25 2.93 32.24
CA LYS A 118 -8.82 2.39 33.54
C LYS A 118 -7.88 1.19 33.40
N SER A 119 -7.80 0.62 32.21
CA SER A 119 -6.98 -0.54 31.86
C SER A 119 -6.56 -0.48 30.39
N VAL A 120 -5.58 -1.30 30.01
CA VAL A 120 -5.19 -1.47 28.61
C VAL A 120 -6.38 -2.04 27.80
N PRO A 121 -6.82 -1.40 26.71
CA PRO A 121 -7.95 -1.88 25.91
C PRO A 121 -7.56 -3.07 25.03
N ARG A 122 -8.57 -3.79 24.52
CA ARG A 122 -8.36 -4.82 23.50
C ARG A 122 -8.16 -4.16 22.14
N ILE A 123 -7.01 -4.43 21.51
CA ILE A 123 -6.61 -3.83 20.23
C ILE A 123 -6.17 -4.91 19.23
N SER A 124 -5.92 -4.53 17.98
CA SER A 124 -5.38 -5.43 16.95
C SER A 124 -3.93 -5.83 17.25
N ASN A 125 -3.56 -7.05 16.85
CA ASN A 125 -2.22 -7.63 17.07
C ASN A 125 -1.12 -6.98 16.22
N ASN A 126 -1.48 -6.40 15.08
CA ASN A 126 -0.58 -5.66 14.18
C ASN A 126 -0.31 -4.21 14.63
N THR A 127 -0.76 -3.81 15.82
CA THR A 127 -0.50 -2.45 16.35
C THR A 127 0.99 -2.28 16.62
N THR A 128 1.60 -1.22 16.07
CA THR A 128 3.04 -0.95 16.20
C THR A 128 3.35 0.12 17.24
N LEU A 129 2.44 1.08 17.45
CA LEU A 129 2.53 2.13 18.45
C LEU A 129 1.23 2.18 19.26
N LEU A 130 1.35 2.20 20.59
CA LEU A 130 0.23 2.37 21.49
C LEU A 130 0.48 3.52 22.46
N SER A 131 -0.30 4.59 22.32
CA SER A 131 -0.29 5.73 23.23
C SER A 131 -1.52 5.72 24.14
N LEU A 132 -1.30 5.50 25.44
CA LEU A 132 -2.32 5.49 26.50
C LEU A 132 -2.10 6.64 27.50
N LYS A 133 -1.49 7.74 27.05
CA LYS A 133 -1.14 8.90 27.87
C LYS A 133 -2.36 9.55 28.51
N LYS A 134 -2.19 10.19 29.67
CA LYS A 134 -3.24 10.98 30.34
C LYS A 134 -4.52 10.20 30.62
N ASN A 135 -4.41 8.90 30.89
CA ASN A 135 -5.55 8.07 31.27
C ASN A 135 -5.57 7.82 32.79
N LYS A 136 -6.37 6.83 33.22
CA LYS A 136 -6.58 6.49 34.64
C LYS A 136 -6.15 5.04 34.91
N ILE A 137 -5.15 4.55 34.19
CA ILE A 137 -4.64 3.18 34.36
C ILE A 137 -3.90 3.10 35.69
N HIS A 138 -4.34 2.17 36.55
CA HIS A 138 -3.79 2.01 37.89
C HIS A 138 -2.75 0.90 38.01
N SER A 139 -2.88 -0.15 37.20
CA SER A 139 -1.98 -1.30 37.26
C SER A 139 -1.82 -2.00 35.93
N LEU A 140 -0.64 -2.59 35.70
CA LEU A 140 -0.35 -3.44 34.55
C LEU A 140 -0.21 -4.90 35.01
N PRO A 141 -1.19 -5.77 34.73
CA PRO A 141 -1.17 -7.17 35.15
C PRO A 141 -0.24 -8.03 34.27
N ASP A 142 -0.03 -9.29 34.68
CA ASP A 142 0.74 -10.28 33.94
C ASP A 142 0.27 -10.41 32.49
N LYS A 143 1.22 -10.39 31.54
CA LYS A 143 1.00 -10.71 30.12
C LYS A 143 -0.07 -9.83 29.44
N VAL A 144 -0.31 -8.61 29.93
CA VAL A 144 -1.35 -7.73 29.39
C VAL A 144 -1.14 -7.37 27.90
N PHE A 145 0.11 -7.33 27.44
CA PHE A 145 0.46 -7.02 26.06
C PHE A 145 0.83 -8.25 25.20
N ILE A 146 0.67 -9.48 25.71
CA ILE A 146 1.20 -10.70 25.07
C ILE A 146 0.70 -10.94 23.63
N LYS A 147 -0.49 -10.41 23.28
CA LYS A 147 -1.09 -10.58 21.96
C LYS A 147 -0.59 -9.58 20.92
N TYR A 148 0.13 -8.54 21.34
CA TYR A 148 0.50 -7.40 20.51
C TYR A 148 2.00 -7.44 20.21
N THR A 149 2.44 -8.53 19.57
CA THR A 149 3.86 -8.84 19.33
C THR A 149 4.56 -7.83 18.42
N GLU A 150 3.80 -7.08 17.63
CA GLU A 150 4.30 -6.04 16.73
C GLU A 150 4.54 -4.69 17.42
N LEU A 151 4.20 -4.54 18.70
CA LEU A 151 4.40 -3.29 19.43
C LEU A 151 5.89 -2.94 19.53
N LYS A 152 6.22 -1.77 19.00
CA LYS A 152 7.54 -1.14 19.06
C LYS A 152 7.59 -0.03 20.08
N GLN A 153 6.48 0.70 20.26
CA GLN A 153 6.42 1.86 21.15
C GLN A 153 5.19 1.82 22.04
N ILE A 154 5.38 1.99 23.35
CA ILE A 154 4.31 2.08 24.34
C ILE A 154 4.49 3.34 25.17
N PHE A 155 3.44 4.15 25.25
CA PHE A 155 3.42 5.38 26.05
C PHE A 155 2.31 5.32 27.10
N LEU A 156 2.68 5.40 28.37
CA LEU A 156 1.80 5.27 29.54
C LEU A 156 1.93 6.45 30.51
N GLN A 157 2.68 7.50 30.15
CA GLN A 157 2.88 8.65 31.04
C GLN A 157 1.58 9.34 31.45
N HIS A 158 1.62 10.00 32.60
CA HIS A 158 0.48 10.73 33.17
C HIS A 158 -0.75 9.81 33.40
N ASN A 159 -0.51 8.57 33.82
CA ASN A 159 -1.53 7.69 34.39
C ASN A 159 -1.42 7.66 35.93
N CYS A 160 -2.15 6.75 36.58
CA CYS A 160 -2.14 6.55 38.02
C CYS A 160 -1.47 5.21 38.38
N ILE A 161 -0.45 4.79 37.63
CA ILE A 161 0.14 3.46 37.76
C ILE A 161 0.90 3.35 39.08
N THR A 162 0.42 2.50 39.98
CA THR A 162 1.07 2.18 41.27
C THR A 162 1.67 0.78 41.27
N HIS A 163 1.21 -0.10 40.37
CA HIS A 163 1.66 -1.49 40.33
C HIS A 163 1.90 -1.97 38.89
N ILE A 164 3.09 -2.51 38.63
CA ILE A 164 3.47 -3.13 37.36
C ILE A 164 3.95 -4.55 37.66
N SER A 165 3.28 -5.55 37.09
CA SER A 165 3.75 -6.93 37.17
C SER A 165 5.09 -7.10 36.44
N ARG A 166 5.97 -7.94 37.00
CA ARG A 166 7.23 -8.36 36.36
C ARG A 166 7.02 -9.06 35.01
N LYS A 167 5.82 -9.58 34.75
CA LYS A 167 5.45 -10.23 33.49
C LYS A 167 4.55 -9.37 32.60
N ALA A 168 4.34 -8.09 32.92
CA ALA A 168 3.43 -7.22 32.16
C ALA A 168 3.81 -7.11 30.68
N PHE A 169 5.10 -6.98 30.39
CA PHE A 169 5.67 -6.82 29.04
C PHE A 169 6.20 -8.13 28.44
N PHE A 170 5.82 -9.29 29.01
CA PHE A 170 6.27 -10.58 28.52
C PHE A 170 5.75 -10.84 27.09
N GLY A 171 6.64 -11.23 26.17
CA GLY A 171 6.33 -11.50 24.76
C GLY A 171 6.53 -10.31 23.81
N LEU A 172 6.86 -9.12 24.32
CA LEU A 172 7.12 -7.92 23.51
C LEU A 172 8.57 -7.84 23.03
N HIS A 173 8.94 -8.75 22.12
CA HIS A 173 10.32 -8.86 21.63
C HIS A 173 10.75 -7.70 20.71
N ASN A 174 9.79 -7.00 20.10
CA ASN A 174 10.03 -5.88 19.19
C ASN A 174 9.99 -4.51 19.89
N LEU A 175 9.78 -4.47 21.20
CA LEU A 175 9.63 -3.22 21.94
C LEU A 175 10.94 -2.44 21.97
N GLN A 176 10.91 -1.23 21.44
CA GLN A 176 12.06 -0.31 21.36
C GLN A 176 11.92 0.83 22.36
N ILE A 177 10.70 1.34 22.53
CA ILE A 177 10.43 2.54 23.33
C ILE A 177 9.33 2.24 24.34
N LEU A 178 9.61 2.52 25.61
CA LEU A 178 8.66 2.43 26.71
C LEU A 178 8.76 3.68 27.58
N TYR A 179 7.66 4.41 27.72
CA TYR A 179 7.52 5.51 28.66
C TYR A 179 6.38 5.21 29.64
N LEU A 180 6.66 5.30 30.94
CA LEU A 180 5.73 5.02 32.03
C LEU A 180 5.29 6.31 32.73
#